data_AF-A0A0A9Y6V4-F1
#
_entry.id   AF-A0A0A9Y6V4-F1
#
_cell.length_a   1.000
_cell.length_b   1.000
_cell.length_c   1.000
_cell.angle_alpha   90.00
_cell.angle_beta   90.00
_cell.angle_gamma   90.00
#
_symmetry.space_group_name_H-M   'P 1'
#
loop_
_entity.id
_entity.type
_entity.pdbx_description
1 polymer ?
#
loop_
_entity_poly.entity_id
_entity_poly.type
_entity_poly.pdbx_seq_one_letter_code
_entity_poly.pdbx_strand_id
1 'polypeptide(L)'
;LPQIPNCGVVAATLSLNNIDVTVVSLYNNHDNRVTKNEWESLMAHIPQPCIIMGDFNCHHQLVGSSFTDAKGQDLFDAASTAGLVYINDGSPTLIPSINQHRSSAVDITFLSPDLA
;
A
#
# COMPACT_ATOMS: atom_id res chain seq x y z
N LEU A 1 2.70 14.53 5.77
CA LEU A 1 2.29 13.84 4.54
C LEU A 1 1.00 14.47 4.01
N PRO A 2 0.80 14.55 2.68
CA PRO A 2 -0.46 14.97 2.09
C PRO A 2 -1.63 14.17 2.66
N GLN A 3 -2.76 14.83 2.90
CA GLN A 3 -3.95 14.18 3.42
C GLN A 3 -4.77 13.62 2.26
N ILE A 4 -5.13 12.35 2.33
CA ILE A 4 -6.10 11.72 1.45
C ILE A 4 -7.40 11.56 2.27
N PRO A 5 -8.56 12.07 1.81
CA PRO A 5 -9.82 11.94 2.55
C PRO A 5 -10.10 10.48 2.90
N ASN A 6 -10.61 10.20 4.11
CA ASN A 6 -10.95 8.84 4.58
C ASN A 6 -9.79 7.81 4.52
N CYS A 7 -8.55 8.29 4.50
CA CYS A 7 -7.34 7.48 4.56
C CYS A 7 -6.47 7.97 5.73
N GLY A 8 -6.26 7.10 6.72
CA GLY A 8 -5.37 7.34 7.85
C GLY A 8 -3.94 6.98 7.50
N VAL A 9 -3.00 7.92 7.64
CA VAL A 9 -1.58 7.70 7.39
C VAL A 9 -0.76 8.21 8.56
N VAL A 10 0.06 7.33 9.15
CA VAL A 10 1.01 7.67 10.22
C VAL A 10 2.40 7.26 9.77
N ALA A 11 3.37 8.14 9.94
CA ALA A 11 4.76 7.88 9.61
C ALA A 11 5.66 8.11 10.82
N ALA A 12 6.67 7.26 10.97
CA ALA A 12 7.74 7.39 11.95
C ALA A 12 9.08 7.09 11.28
N THR A 13 10.14 7.78 11.69
CA THR A 13 11.50 7.49 11.25
C THR A 13 12.18 6.62 12.30
N LEU A 14 12.78 5.52 11.86
CA LEU A 14 13.58 4.62 12.68
C LEU A 14 15.04 4.71 12.24
N SER A 15 15.94 5.04 13.17
CA SER A 15 17.38 5.01 12.92
C SER A 15 17.95 3.63 13.25
N LEU A 16 18.37 2.89 12.23
CA LEU A 16 18.93 1.53 12.34
C LEU A 16 20.34 1.52 11.75
N ASN A 17 21.36 1.23 12.56
CA ASN A 17 22.76 1.14 12.11
C ASN A 17 23.20 2.34 11.25
N ASN A 18 22.85 3.56 11.68
CA ASN A 18 23.12 4.83 10.99
C ASN A 18 22.38 5.04 9.65
N ILE A 19 21.34 4.25 9.38
CA ILE A 19 20.40 4.45 8.28
C ILE A 19 19.06 4.87 8.87
N ASP A 20 18.52 6.00 8.42
CA ASP A 20 17.17 6.42 8.77
C ASP A 20 16.17 5.81 7.78
N VAL A 21 15.24 5.00 8.29
CA VAL A 21 14.17 4.36 7.52
C VAL A 21 12.84 4.96 7.91
N THR A 22 12.07 5.44 6.92
CA THR A 22 10.70 5.89 7.16
C THR A 22 9.75 4.70 7.15
N VAL A 23 9.08 4.44 8.26
CA VAL A 23 8.02 3.43 8.35
C VAL A 23 6.67 4.13 8.34
N VAL A 24 5.80 3.73 7.42
CA VAL A 24 4.47 4.28 7.23
C VAL A 24 3.44 3.18 7.47
N SER A 25 2.51 3.44 8.39
CA SER A 25 1.29 2.67 8.60
C SER A 25 0.13 3.37 7.90
N LEU A 26 -0.59 2.65 7.05
CA LEU A 26 -1.70 3.16 6.25
C LEU A 26 -2.99 2.38 6.51
N TYR A 27 -4.09 3.10 6.59
CA TYR A 27 -5.43 2.53 6.56
C TYR A 27 -6.30 3.34 5.59
N ASN A 28 -6.73 2.72 4.51
CA ASN A 28 -7.67 3.33 3.58
C ASN A 28 -9.06 2.71 3.79
N ASN A 29 -10.09 3.53 4.00
CA ASN A 29 -11.45 3.02 4.14
C ASN A 29 -11.89 2.26 2.88
N HIS A 30 -12.62 1.15 3.03
CA HIS A 30 -13.07 0.31 1.93
C HIS A 30 -13.84 1.04 0.81
N ASP A 31 -14.67 2.04 1.16
CA ASP A 31 -15.49 2.82 0.22
C ASP A 31 -14.71 3.98 -0.43
N ASN A 32 -13.48 4.23 0.04
CA ASN A 32 -12.70 5.35 -0.43
C ASN A 32 -12.10 5.09 -1.81
N ARG A 33 -12.29 6.06 -2.71
CA ARG A 33 -11.82 5.99 -4.10
C ARG A 33 -10.61 6.88 -4.28
N VAL A 34 -9.48 6.43 -3.75
CA VAL A 34 -8.21 7.12 -3.91
C VAL A 34 -7.74 6.98 -5.36
N THR A 35 -7.42 8.11 -5.97
CA THR A 35 -6.93 8.19 -7.34
C THR A 35 -5.42 7.96 -7.42
N LYS A 36 -4.95 7.58 -8.60
CA LYS A 36 -3.51 7.48 -8.88
C LYS A 36 -2.72 8.73 -8.46
N ASN A 37 -3.22 9.93 -8.79
CA ASN A 37 -2.52 11.19 -8.47
C ASN A 37 -2.42 11.44 -6.95
N GLU A 38 -3.44 11.03 -6.18
CA GLU A 38 -3.40 11.13 -4.72
C GLU A 38 -2.36 10.16 -4.14
N TRP A 39 -2.28 8.93 -4.67
CA TRP A 39 -1.23 7.97 -4.31
C TRP A 39 0.16 8.46 -4.67
N GLU A 40 0.37 8.94 -5.90
CA GLU A 40 1.65 9.48 -6.35
C GLU A 40 2.07 10.68 -5.48
N SER A 41 1.13 11.58 -5.17
CA SER A 41 1.39 12.70 -4.27
C SER A 41 1.79 12.20 -2.88
N LEU A 42 1.07 11.26 -2.28
CA LEU A 42 1.42 10.71 -0.98
C LEU A 42 2.82 10.08 -0.99
N MET A 43 3.09 9.20 -1.96
CA MET A 43 4.34 8.45 -2.06
C MET A 43 5.54 9.35 -2.32
N ALA A 44 5.40 10.39 -3.15
CA ALA A 44 6.45 11.36 -3.43
C ALA A 44 6.87 12.19 -2.19
N HIS A 45 6.00 12.28 -1.17
CA HIS A 45 6.29 13.00 0.07
C HIS A 45 6.80 12.10 1.20
N ILE A 46 6.92 10.78 0.98
CA ILE A 46 7.47 9.84 1.97
C ILE A 46 8.99 9.77 1.78
N PRO A 47 9.80 10.18 2.79
CA PRO A 47 11.25 10.13 2.67
C PRO A 47 11.77 8.69 2.50
N GLN A 48 12.70 8.50 1.56
CA GLN A 48 13.35 7.22 1.27
C GLN A 48 14.64 7.08 2.12
N PRO A 49 15.08 5.86 2.47
CA PRO A 49 14.38 4.60 2.22
C PRO A 49 13.15 4.43 3.13
N CYS A 50 12.12 3.75 2.65
CA CYS A 50 10.85 3.62 3.32
C CYS A 50 10.24 2.21 3.24
N ILE A 51 9.37 1.97 4.21
CA ILE A 51 8.45 0.84 4.30
C ILE A 51 7.05 1.43 4.41
N ILE A 52 6.17 1.10 3.47
CA ILE A 52 4.77 1.54 3.49
C ILE A 52 3.90 0.30 3.60
N MET A 53 3.17 0.16 4.69
CA MET A 53 2.37 -1.03 4.96
C MET A 53 1.03 -0.72 5.61
N GLY A 54 0.08 -1.63 5.47
CA GLY A 54 -1.20 -1.61 6.16
C GLY A 54 -2.34 -2.05 5.26
N ASP A 55 -3.56 -1.72 5.67
CA ASP A 55 -4.79 -2.08 4.96
C ASP A 55 -5.12 -0.99 3.93
N PHE A 56 -4.84 -1.28 2.65
CA PHE A 56 -5.15 -0.38 1.54
C PHE A 56 -6.61 -0.51 1.08
N ASN A 57 -7.30 -1.57 1.51
CA ASN A 57 -8.59 -2.00 0.96
C ASN A 57 -8.62 -2.06 -0.58
N CYS A 58 -7.47 -2.15 -1.25
CA CYS A 58 -7.35 -2.22 -2.71
C CYS A 58 -7.17 -3.67 -3.15
N HIS A 59 -7.77 -4.05 -4.29
CA HIS A 59 -7.63 -5.40 -4.82
C HIS A 59 -6.71 -5.40 -6.04
N HIS A 60 -5.67 -6.22 -6.02
CA HIS A 60 -4.81 -6.43 -7.18
C HIS A 60 -4.32 -7.89 -7.27
N GLN A 61 -4.33 -8.45 -8.48
CA GLN A 61 -3.93 -9.86 -8.68
C GLN A 61 -2.46 -10.14 -8.34
N LEU A 62 -1.58 -9.14 -8.48
CA LEU A 62 -0.16 -9.25 -8.12
C LEU A 62 0.08 -9.63 -6.65
N VAL A 63 -0.83 -9.27 -5.75
CA VAL A 63 -0.68 -9.55 -4.31
C VAL A 63 -1.61 -10.64 -3.80
N GLY A 64 -2.29 -11.36 -4.69
CA GLY A 64 -3.11 -12.52 -4.31
C GLY A 64 -4.63 -12.28 -4.22
N SER A 65 -5.09 -11.07 -4.54
CA SER A 65 -6.53 -10.86 -4.76
C SER A 65 -7.00 -11.58 -6.03
N SER A 66 -8.22 -12.11 -6.02
CA SER A 66 -8.80 -12.81 -7.17
C SER A 66 -9.12 -11.91 -8.38
N PHE A 67 -9.13 -10.59 -8.20
CA PHE A 67 -9.35 -9.58 -9.23
C PHE A 67 -8.51 -8.32 -8.93
N THR A 68 -8.38 -7.47 -9.94
CA THR A 68 -7.86 -6.10 -9.79
C THR A 68 -9.04 -5.12 -9.89
N ASP A 69 -9.20 -4.24 -8.91
CA ASP A 69 -10.14 -3.12 -8.98
C ASP A 69 -9.44 -1.83 -9.45
N ALA A 70 -10.23 -0.78 -9.73
CA ALA A 70 -9.70 0.48 -10.25
C ALA A 70 -8.71 1.14 -9.27
N LYS A 71 -9.02 1.15 -7.97
CA LYS A 71 -8.13 1.72 -6.94
C LYS A 71 -6.87 0.87 -6.73
N GLY A 72 -6.94 -0.44 -6.91
CA GLY A 72 -5.78 -1.33 -6.94
C GLY A 72 -4.90 -1.06 -8.16
N GLN A 73 -5.47 -0.91 -9.35
CA GLN A 73 -4.69 -0.52 -10.54
C GLN A 73 -3.99 0.82 -10.31
N ASP A 74 -4.72 1.83 -9.85
CA ASP A 74 -4.18 3.16 -9.55
C ASP A 74 -3.06 3.12 -8.50
N LEU A 75 -3.22 2.31 -7.44
CA LEU A 75 -2.22 2.12 -6.40
C LEU A 75 -0.92 1.52 -6.94
N PHE A 76 -1.01 0.43 -7.72
CA PHE A 76 0.17 -0.25 -8.25
C PHE A 76 0.87 0.57 -9.34
N ASP A 77 0.10 1.29 -10.17
CA ASP A 77 0.67 2.24 -11.13
C ASP A 77 1.42 3.36 -10.41
N ALA A 78 0.85 3.94 -9.35
CA ALA A 78 1.49 4.98 -8.55
C ALA A 78 2.75 4.47 -7.83
N ALA A 79 2.70 3.28 -7.24
CA ALA A 79 3.85 2.64 -6.62
C ALA A 79 4.98 2.40 -7.62
N SER A 80 4.63 1.95 -8.83
CA SER A 80 5.59 1.79 -9.94
C SER A 80 6.19 3.14 -10.36
N THR A 81 5.40 4.21 -10.46
CA THR A 81 5.91 5.56 -10.74
C THR A 81 6.89 6.02 -9.65
N ALA A 82 6.59 5.72 -8.39
CA ALA A 82 7.44 6.05 -7.24
C ALA A 82 8.67 5.13 -7.09
N GLY A 83 8.82 4.11 -7.93
CA GLY A 83 9.93 3.15 -7.88
C GLY A 83 9.87 2.20 -6.67
N LEU A 84 8.69 1.99 -6.09
CA LEU A 84 8.49 1.11 -4.94
C LEU A 84 8.24 -0.34 -5.37
N VAL A 85 8.68 -1.28 -4.53
CA VAL A 85 8.55 -2.72 -4.75
C VAL A 85 7.56 -3.30 -3.75
N TYR A 86 6.59 -4.11 -4.20
CA TYR A 86 5.74 -4.88 -3.28
C TYR A 86 6.44 -6.18 -2.89
N ILE A 87 6.23 -6.65 -1.65
CA ILE A 87 6.85 -7.88 -1.14
C ILE A 87 5.85 -8.94 -0.66
N ASN A 88 4.55 -8.72 -0.87
CA ASN A 88 3.53 -9.72 -0.57
C ASN A 88 3.80 -11.02 -1.36
N ASP A 89 3.55 -12.16 -0.73
CA ASP A 89 3.79 -13.51 -1.28
C ASP A 89 2.61 -14.08 -2.09
N GLY A 90 1.54 -13.30 -2.24
CA GLY A 90 0.31 -13.72 -2.90
C GLY A 90 -0.69 -14.46 -2.01
N SER A 91 -0.41 -14.65 -0.71
CA SER A 91 -1.37 -15.22 0.22
C SER A 91 -2.53 -14.25 0.52
N PRO A 92 -3.79 -14.72 0.64
CA PRO A 92 -4.91 -13.86 1.03
C PRO A 92 -4.74 -13.32 2.45
N THR A 93 -5.04 -12.04 2.65
CA THR A 93 -4.92 -11.39 3.97
C THR A 93 -6.27 -11.20 4.66
N LEU A 94 -7.37 -11.29 3.91
CA LEU A 94 -8.72 -11.17 4.42
C LEU A 94 -9.40 -12.54 4.50
N ILE A 95 -9.94 -12.87 5.67
CA ILE A 95 -10.80 -14.05 5.84
C ILE A 95 -12.13 -13.79 5.13
N PRO A 96 -12.52 -14.62 4.15
CA PRO A 96 -13.77 -14.44 3.44
C PRO A 96 -14.97 -14.61 4.37
N SER A 97 -15.94 -13.70 4.27
CA SER A 97 -17.26 -13.89 4.87
C SER A 97 -18.02 -15.04 4.17
N ILE A 98 -19.10 -15.53 4.78
CA ILE A 98 -19.94 -16.63 4.22
C ILE A 98 -20.39 -16.34 2.77
N ASN A 99 -20.57 -15.07 2.40
CA ASN A 99 -21.01 -14.66 1.08
C ASN A 99 -19.85 -14.34 0.11
N GLN A 100 -18.62 -14.26 0.61
CA GLN A 100 -17.44 -13.88 -0.16
C GLN A 100 -16.69 -15.14 -0.62
N HIS A 101 -16.86 -15.47 -1.90
CA HIS A 101 -16.25 -16.66 -2.50
C HIS A 101 -14.86 -16.38 -3.11
N ARG A 102 -14.42 -15.12 -3.03
CA ARG A 102 -13.24 -14.60 -3.71
C ARG A 102 -12.14 -14.30 -2.70
N SER A 103 -10.93 -14.75 -2.99
CA SER A 103 -9.75 -14.37 -2.21
C SER A 103 -9.48 -12.88 -2.36
N SER A 104 -9.10 -12.28 -1.24
CA SER A 104 -8.73 -10.87 -1.14
C SER A 104 -7.44 -10.75 -0.33
N ALA A 105 -6.50 -10.04 -0.91
CA ALA A 105 -5.27 -9.58 -0.27
C ALA A 105 -5.28 -8.06 -0.38
N VAL A 106 -5.61 -7.40 0.73
CA VAL A 106 -5.81 -5.95 0.82
C VAL A 106 -4.79 -5.27 1.75
N ASP A 107 -4.13 -6.08 2.58
CA ASP A 107 -2.98 -5.66 3.36
C ASP A 107 -1.73 -5.76 2.48
N ILE A 108 -1.16 -4.63 2.12
CA ILE A 108 -0.07 -4.55 1.12
C ILE A 108 1.15 -3.94 1.80
N THR A 109 2.33 -4.43 1.45
CA THR A 109 3.60 -3.85 1.88
C THR A 109 4.44 -3.46 0.68
N PHE A 110 4.80 -2.18 0.61
CA PHE A 110 5.74 -1.62 -0.34
C PHE A 110 7.04 -1.21 0.35
N LEU A 111 8.15 -1.33 -0.37
CA LEU A 111 9.50 -0.98 0.07
C LEU A 111 10.21 -0.12 -0.97
N SER A 112 11.15 0.70 -0.52
CA SER A 112 12.22 1.19 -1.40
C SER A 112 13.04 0.00 -1.93
N PRO A 113 13.58 0.06 -3.17
CA PRO A 113 14.41 -1.01 -3.72
C PRO A 113 15.62 -1.38 -2.86
N ASP A 114 16.20 -0.41 -2.15
CA ASP A 114 17.36 -0.63 -1.28
C ASP A 114 17.05 -1.46 -0.02
N LEU A 115 15.75 -1.66 0.29
CA LEU A 115 15.27 -2.47 1.42
C LEU A 115 14.60 -3.78 0.99
N ALA A 116 14.36 -3.97 -0.33
CA ALA A 116 13.58 -5.08 -0.88
C ALA A 116 14.38 -6.37 -1.08
#